data_AF-X1D334-F1
#
_entry.id   AF-X1D334-F1
#
_cell.length_a   1.000
_cell.length_b   1.000
_cell.length_c   1.000
_cell.angle_alpha   90.00
_cell.angle_beta   90.00
_cell.angle_gamma   90.00
#
_symmetry.space_group_name_H-M   'P 1'
#
loop_
_entity.id
_entity.type
_entity.pdbx_description
1 polymer ?
#
loop_
_entity_poly.entity_id
_entity_poly.type
_entity_poly.pdbx_seq_one_letter_code
_entity_poly.pdbx_strand_id
1 'polypeptide(L)' 'MTNKDIKYWVGFSLVPGIGRVKLTQLENYFGSLEDAWQAAPTELKQSGLDRSSINAITSWRAKVSLEA' A
#
# COMPACT_ATOMS: atom_id res chain seq x y z
N MET A 1 5.99 -6.77 15.17
CA MET A 1 5.89 -5.56 14.33
C MET A 1 7.22 -4.86 14.37
N THR A 2 7.97 -4.99 13.28
CA THR A 2 9.25 -4.33 13.07
C THR A 2 8.99 -2.86 12.74
N ASN A 3 9.92 -1.97 13.06
CA ASN A 3 9.75 -0.51 12.86
C ASN A 3 9.48 -0.11 11.40
N LYS A 4 9.77 -1.00 10.44
CA LYS A 4 9.46 -0.83 9.01
C LYS A 4 7.97 -0.93 8.72
N ASP A 5 7.26 -1.87 9.35
CA ASP A 5 5.83 -2.10 9.11
C ASP A 5 5.01 -0.84 9.43
N ILE A 6 5.39 -0.11 10.48
CA ILE A 6 4.70 1.11 10.91
C ILE A 6 4.82 2.21 9.85
N LYS A 7 5.98 2.38 9.21
CA LYS A 7 6.17 3.42 8.18
C LYS A 7 5.23 3.21 7.00
N TYR A 8 5.12 1.98 6.51
CA TYR A 8 4.22 1.65 5.42
C TYR A 8 2.77 1.68 5.86
N TRP A 9 2.47 1.26 7.09
CA TRP A 9 1.13 1.37 7.66
C TRP A 9 0.64 2.83 7.69
N VAL A 10 1.51 3.75 8.13
CA VAL A 10 1.24 5.20 8.09
C VAL A 10 1.09 5.68 6.64
N GLY A 11 1.99 5.26 5.73
CA GLY A 11 1.92 5.59 4.31
C GLY A 11 0.58 5.19 3.68
N PHE A 12 0.12 3.96 3.90
CA PHE A 12 -1.18 3.47 3.45
C PHE A 12 -2.35 4.16 4.15
N SER A 13 -2.24 4.46 5.44
CA SER A 13 -3.29 5.15 6.17
C SER A 13 -3.49 6.61 5.71
N LEU A 14 -2.50 7.20 5.06
CA LEU A 14 -2.60 8.51 4.41
C LEU A 14 -3.28 8.44 3.03
N VAL A 15 -3.34 7.25 2.41
CA VAL A 15 -3.97 7.07 1.11
C VAL A 15 -5.50 7.10 1.24
N PRO A 16 -6.19 8.07 0.64
CA PRO A 16 -7.64 8.12 0.68
C PRO A 16 -8.22 6.90 -0.04
N GLY A 17 -9.15 6.21 0.63
CA GLY A 17 -9.78 5.00 0.12
C GLY A 17 -9.05 3.69 0.48
N ILE A 18 -7.91 3.74 1.18
CA ILE A 18 -7.29 2.58 1.83
C ILE A 18 -7.64 2.60 3.32
N GLY A 19 -8.66 1.82 3.68
CA GLY A 19 -9.02 1.57 5.08
C GLY A 19 -8.31 0.34 5.64
N ARG A 20 -8.55 0.05 6.93
CA ARG A 20 -8.02 -1.13 7.63
C ARG A 20 -8.27 -2.44 6.88
N VAL A 21 -9.45 -2.62 6.28
CA VAL A 21 -9.81 -3.86 5.56
C VAL A 21 -8.86 -4.11 4.38
N LYS A 22 -8.66 -3.11 3.52
CA LYS A 22 -7.76 -3.22 2.36
C LYS A 22 -6.31 -3.37 2.80
N LEU A 23 -5.92 -2.69 3.88
CA LEU A 23 -4.57 -2.78 4.43
C LEU A 23 -4.28 -4.18 4.98
N THR A 24 -5.21 -4.77 5.75
CA THR A 24 -5.08 -6.16 6.21
C THR A 24 -5.11 -7.15 5.05
N GLN A 25 -5.90 -6.91 4.01
CA GLN A 25 -5.90 -7.74 2.80
C GLN A 25 -4.54 -7.71 2.10
N LEU A 26 -3.94 -6.52 1.97
CA LEU A 26 -2.59 -6.35 1.43
C LEU A 26 -1.54 -7.07 2.29
N GLU A 27 -1.57 -6.87 3.60
CA GLU A 27 -0.66 -7.54 4.54
C GLU A 27 -0.80 -9.06 4.47
N ASN A 28 -2.02 -9.59 4.33
CA ASN A 28 -2.27 -11.01 4.22
C ASN A 28 -1.84 -11.60 2.86
N TYR A 29 -2.02 -10.85 1.78
CA TYR A 29 -1.66 -11.27 0.42
C TYR A 29 -0.14 -11.22 0.18
N PHE A 30 0.50 -10.11 0.53
CA PHE A 30 1.93 -9.87 0.31
C PHE A 30 2.80 -10.35 1.49
N GLY A 31 2.18 -10.69 2.63
CA GLY A 31 2.88 -11.08 3.86
C GLY A 31 3.53 -9.92 4.62
N SER A 32 3.73 -8.76 3.98
CA SER A 32 4.29 -7.56 4.60
C SER A 32 3.82 -6.29 3.89
N LEU A 33 3.65 -5.21 4.67
CA LEU A 33 3.24 -3.91 4.12
C LEU A 33 4.34 -3.27 3.27
N GLU A 34 5.61 -3.56 3.55
CA GLU A 34 6.75 -3.16 2.71
C GLU A 34 6.59 -3.70 1.28
N ASP A 35 6.35 -5.02 1.18
CA ASP A 35 6.16 -5.70 -0.10
C ASP A 35 4.91 -5.19 -0.82
N ALA A 36 3.79 -5.04 -0.11
CA ALA A 36 2.59 -4.41 -0.65
C ALA A 36 2.81 -2.96 -1.12
N TRP A 37 3.72 -2.19 -0.51
CA TRP A 37 4.05 -0.83 -0.91
C TRP A 37 5.03 -0.77 -2.08
N GLN A 38 5.78 -1.83 -2.37
CA GLN A 38 6.63 -1.92 -3.55
C GLN A 38 5.96 -2.66 -4.71
N ALA A 39 4.93 -3.47 -4.43
CA ALA A 39 4.21 -4.31 -5.38
C ALA A 39 3.66 -3.54 -6.59
N ALA A 40 3.66 -4.18 -7.76
CA ALA A 40 3.17 -3.55 -8.97
C ALA A 40 1.64 -3.27 -8.91
N PRO A 41 1.12 -2.27 -9.63
CA PRO A 41 -0.33 -2.02 -9.69
C PRO A 41 -1.13 -3.24 -10.18
N THR A 42 -0.52 -4.11 -10.98
CA THR A 42 -1.11 -5.40 -11.39
C THR A 42 -1.28 -6.35 -10.21
N GLU A 43 -0.29 -6.46 -9.33
CA GLU A 43 -0.36 -7.33 -8.15
C GLU A 43 -1.31 -6.77 -7.10
N LEU A 44 -1.33 -5.45 -6.91
CA LEU A 44 -2.33 -4.76 -6.09
C LEU A 44 -3.76 -5.06 -6.59
N LYS A 45 -3.96 -5.13 -7.91
CA LYS A 45 -5.23 -5.57 -8.48
C LYS A 45 -5.54 -7.03 -8.15
N GLN A 46 -4.54 -7.90 -8.20
CA GLN A 46 -4.69 -9.32 -7.85
C GLN A 46 -4.98 -9.54 -6.37
N SER A 47 -4.53 -8.63 -5.49
CA SER A 47 -4.87 -8.68 -4.06
C SER A 47 -6.34 -8.31 -3.78
N GLY A 48 -7.11 -7.89 -4.79
CA GLY A 48 -8.51 -7.50 -4.67
C GLY A 48 -8.75 -6.00 -4.51
N LEU A 49 -7.73 -5.16 -4.76
CA LEU A 49 -7.92 -3.72 -4.75
C LEU A 49 -8.63 -3.22 -6.01
N ASP A 50 -9.52 -2.25 -5.78
CA ASP A 50 -10.18 -1.54 -6.86
C ASP A 50 -9.27 -0.49 -7.52
N ARG A 51 -9.57 -0.10 -8.76
CA ARG A 51 -8.73 0.81 -9.56
C ARG A 51 -8.47 2.14 -8.87
N SER A 52 -9.48 2.70 -8.19
CA SER A 52 -9.33 3.95 -7.43
C SER A 52 -8.31 3.83 -6.31
N SER A 53 -8.27 2.67 -5.65
CA SER A 53 -7.34 2.37 -4.56
C SER A 53 -5.92 2.25 -5.10
N ILE A 54 -5.75 1.53 -6.22
CA ILE A 54 -4.47 1.35 -6.90
C ILE A 54 -3.93 2.72 -7.35
N ASN A 55 -4.76 3.53 -7.99
CA ASN A 55 -4.36 4.87 -8.46
C ASN A 55 -3.97 5.79 -7.29
N ALA A 56 -4.70 5.73 -6.18
CA ALA A 56 -4.37 6.49 -4.97
C ALA A 56 -3.03 6.04 -4.38
N ILE A 57 -2.78 4.73 -4.30
CA ILE A 57 -1.50 4.17 -3.85
C ILE A 57 -0.37 4.60 -4.79
N THR A 58 -0.51 4.46 -6.11
CA THR A 58 0.52 4.87 -7.08
C THR A 58 0.82 6.37 -7.01
N SER A 59 -0.21 7.21 -6.86
CA SER A 59 -0.04 8.66 -6.70
C SER A 59 0.66 9.01 -5.38
N TRP A 60 0.30 8.34 -4.30
CA TRP A 60 0.94 8.53 -3.00
C TRP A 60 2.36 8.01 -2.97
N ARG A 61 2.64 6.88 -3.61
CA ARG A 61 4.01 6.38 -3.80
C ARG A 61 4.86 7.40 -4.53
N ALA A 62 4.37 8.00 -5.60
CA ALA A 62 5.09 9.06 -6.32
C ALA A 62 5.30 10.33 -5.47
N LYS A 63 4.38 10.65 -4.55
CA LYS A 63 4.56 11.75 -3.58
C LYS A 63 5.50 11.40 -2.42
N VAL A 64 5.51 10.15 -2.00
CA VAL A 64 6.35 9.59 -0.93
C VAL A 64 7.68 9.09 -1.49
N SER A 65 7.89 9.17 -2.81
CA SER A 65 9.19 9.03 -3.46
C SER A 65 10.08 10.15 -2.95
N LEU A 66 10.72 9.83 -1.83
CA LEU A 66 12.06 10.19 -1.46
C LEU A 66 12.71 10.96 -2.60
N GLU A 67 12.73 12.28 -2.45
CA GLU A 67 13.69 13.14 -3.12
C GLU A 67 15.05 12.45 -3.00
N ALA A 68 15.59 12.05 -4.14
CA ALA A 68 16.93 11.48 -4.27
C ALA A 68 18.00 12.57 -4.08
#